data_AF-A0A2N3T7D0-F1
#
_entry.id   AF-A0A2N3T7D0-F1
#
_cell.length_a   1.000
_cell.length_b   1.000
_cell.length_c   1.000
_cell.angle_alpha   90.00
_cell.angle_beta   90.00
_cell.angle_gamma   90.00
#
_symmetry.space_group_name_H-M   'P 1'
#
loop_
_entity.id
_entity.type
_entity.pdbx_description
1 polymer ?
#
loop_
_entity_poly.entity_id
_entity_poly.type
_entity_poly.pdbx_seq_one_letter_code
_entity_poly.pdbx_strand_id
1 'polypeptide(L)'
;MKNYIPFLFLFFSFLVFPNSSIESYLYEIIIDQNQNPRDRKLSTEEVKERGLDLLANQIVENIDEIDLRKTARSAIFETSYGFRWKMVNLHTGKIIIVKVDKNFHLISARNSDKSKVMIP
;
A
#
# COMPACT_ATOMS: atom_id res chain seq x y z
N MET A 1 6.71 -67.71 -17.97
CA MET A 1 5.65 -66.69 -17.83
C MET A 1 6.24 -65.54 -17.02
N LYS A 2 6.30 -64.34 -17.61
CA LYS A 2 6.94 -63.15 -17.02
C LYS A 2 5.95 -62.47 -16.07
N ASN A 3 6.30 -62.36 -14.80
CA ASN A 3 5.55 -61.54 -13.86
C ASN A 3 6.12 -60.12 -13.90
N TYR A 4 5.37 -59.24 -14.55
CA TYR A 4 5.65 -57.81 -14.62
C TYR A 4 5.25 -57.17 -13.29
N ILE A 5 6.27 -56.83 -12.50
CA ILE A 5 6.45 -55.58 -11.74
C ILE A 5 5.15 -54.78 -11.42
N PRO A 6 4.79 -54.55 -10.14
CA PRO A 6 3.95 -53.42 -9.79
C PRO A 6 4.84 -52.20 -9.49
N PHE A 7 5.41 -51.58 -10.53
CA PHE A 7 6.05 -50.24 -10.44
C PHE A 7 5.00 -49.13 -10.45
N LEU A 8 3.70 -49.48 -10.38
CA LEU A 8 2.61 -48.55 -10.55
C LEU A 8 2.27 -47.76 -9.27
N PHE A 9 2.88 -48.09 -8.13
CA PHE A 9 2.59 -47.43 -6.85
C PHE A 9 3.59 -46.35 -6.45
N LEU A 10 4.68 -46.13 -7.19
CA LEU A 10 5.64 -45.06 -6.91
C LEU A 10 5.36 -43.75 -7.66
N PHE A 11 4.36 -43.71 -8.54
CA PHE A 11 4.12 -42.54 -9.39
C PHE A 11 3.06 -41.55 -8.86
N PHE A 12 2.32 -41.89 -7.81
CA PHE A 12 1.23 -41.02 -7.31
C PHE A 12 1.62 -40.10 -6.15
N SER A 13 2.87 -40.13 -5.67
CA SER A 13 3.32 -39.28 -4.57
C SER A 13 3.58 -37.82 -4.96
N PHE A 14 3.54 -37.46 -6.24
CA PHE A 14 3.95 -36.12 -6.72
C PHE A 14 2.79 -35.16 -7.05
N LEU A 15 1.52 -35.54 -6.82
CA LEU A 15 0.36 -34.73 -7.21
C LEU A 15 -0.45 -34.15 -6.04
N VAL A 16 0.19 -33.88 -4.89
CA VAL A 16 -0.45 -33.11 -3.81
C VAL A 16 0.49 -32.03 -3.29
N PHE A 17 0.73 -31.02 -4.13
CA PHE A 17 0.97 -29.67 -3.62
C PHE A 17 -0.25 -28.83 -3.99
N PRO A 18 -1.10 -28.46 -3.02
CA PRO A 18 -1.99 -27.33 -3.24
C PRO A 18 -1.11 -26.09 -3.37
N ASN A 19 -1.25 -25.42 -4.50
CA ASN A 19 -0.61 -24.19 -4.89
C ASN A 19 -1.18 -23.03 -4.04
N SER A 20 -0.96 -23.03 -2.73
CA SER A 20 -1.49 -22.00 -1.81
C SER A 20 -0.52 -20.84 -1.55
N SER A 21 0.64 -20.79 -2.21
CA SER A 21 1.59 -19.69 -2.01
C SER A 21 1.20 -18.40 -2.74
N ILE A 22 0.29 -18.42 -3.72
CA ILE A 22 -0.14 -17.18 -4.40
C ILE A 22 -0.89 -16.24 -3.43
N GLU A 23 -1.62 -16.79 -2.46
CA GLU A 23 -2.34 -15.99 -1.47
C GLU A 23 -1.39 -15.36 -0.44
N SER A 24 -0.31 -16.06 -0.07
CA SER A 24 0.72 -15.48 0.80
C SER A 24 1.53 -14.40 0.09
N TYR A 25 1.80 -14.52 -1.22
CA TYR A 25 2.47 -13.45 -1.97
C TYR A 25 1.59 -12.19 -2.08
N LEU A 26 0.27 -12.32 -2.26
CA LEU A 26 -0.62 -11.15 -2.23
C LEU A 26 -0.74 -10.56 -0.82
N TYR A 27 -0.74 -11.39 0.23
CA TYR A 27 -0.75 -10.92 1.61
C TYR A 27 0.58 -10.25 2.02
N GLU A 28 1.72 -10.80 1.58
CA GLU A 28 3.06 -10.21 1.81
C GLU A 28 3.26 -8.92 0.99
N ILE A 29 2.78 -8.84 -0.25
CA ILE A 29 2.83 -7.59 -1.03
C ILE A 29 1.93 -6.50 -0.42
N ILE A 30 0.83 -6.88 0.27
CA ILE A 30 0.01 -5.93 1.05
C ILE A 30 0.70 -5.56 2.38
N ILE A 31 1.51 -6.44 2.98
CA ILE A 31 2.19 -6.21 4.27
C ILE A 31 3.52 -5.48 4.13
N ASP A 32 4.16 -5.49 2.95
CA ASP A 32 5.32 -4.62 2.67
C ASP A 32 4.92 -3.13 2.57
N GLN A 33 3.66 -2.83 2.88
CA GLN A 33 3.26 -1.54 3.41
C GLN A 33 3.81 -1.35 4.82
N ASN A 34 5.08 -0.93 4.91
CA ASN A 34 5.76 -0.23 6.00
C ASN A 34 4.82 0.53 6.99
N GLN A 35 4.04 -0.19 7.78
CA GLN A 35 3.29 0.30 8.93
C GLN A 35 4.38 0.36 9.99
N ASN A 36 4.96 1.55 10.19
CA ASN A 36 5.82 1.74 11.34
C ASN A 36 4.95 1.40 12.55
N PRO A 37 5.35 0.50 13.47
CA PRO A 37 4.51 0.09 14.61
C PRO A 37 4.08 1.26 15.52
N ARG A 38 4.59 2.47 15.27
CA ARG A 38 4.24 3.72 15.93
C ARG A 38 3.15 4.55 15.25
N ASP A 39 2.77 4.22 14.01
CA ASP A 39 1.83 5.04 13.25
C ASP A 39 0.38 4.69 13.65
N ARG A 40 -0.36 5.63 14.24
CA ARG A 40 -1.77 5.44 14.63
C ARG A 40 -2.67 5.75 13.44
N LYS A 41 -3.42 4.76 12.97
CA LYS A 41 -4.50 4.99 12.00
C LYS A 41 -5.59 5.84 12.65
N LEU A 42 -5.95 6.97 12.03
CA LEU A 42 -7.06 7.80 12.48
C LEU A 42 -8.40 7.21 12.04
N SER A 43 -9.42 7.31 12.88
CA SER A 43 -10.78 6.96 12.51
C SER A 43 -11.38 7.99 11.53
N THR A 44 -12.45 7.60 10.84
CA THR A 44 -13.15 8.50 9.92
C THR A 44 -13.75 9.70 10.66
N GLU A 45 -14.22 9.49 11.89
CA GLU A 45 -14.78 10.52 12.76
C GLU A 45 -13.71 11.52 13.18
N GLU A 46 -12.54 11.05 13.63
CA GLU A 46 -11.40 11.92 13.99
C GLU A 46 -10.94 12.76 12.79
N VAL A 47 -10.85 12.13 11.60
CA VAL A 47 -10.47 12.81 10.35
C VAL A 47 -11.48 13.90 10.00
N LYS A 48 -12.77 13.62 10.15
CA LYS A 48 -13.86 14.55 9.87
C LYS A 48 -13.92 15.70 10.88
N GLU A 49 -13.86 15.40 12.17
CA GLU A 49 -13.90 16.39 13.26
C GLU A 49 -12.74 17.38 13.16
N ARG A 50 -11.55 16.89 12.82
CA ARG A 50 -10.35 17.71 12.67
C ARG A 50 -10.22 18.37 11.28
N GLY A 51 -11.13 18.09 10.35
CA GLY A 51 -11.10 18.64 8.99
C GLY A 51 -9.90 18.19 8.14
N LEU A 52 -9.30 17.03 8.44
CA LEU A 52 -8.04 16.60 7.81
C LEU A 52 -8.21 16.25 6.33
N ASP A 53 -9.43 15.94 5.89
CA ASP A 53 -9.73 15.70 4.48
C ASP A 53 -9.50 16.92 3.61
N LEU A 54 -9.95 18.09 4.09
CA LEU A 54 -9.77 19.35 3.36
C LEU A 54 -8.30 19.74 3.31
N LEU A 55 -7.58 19.61 4.43
CA LEU A 55 -6.15 19.91 4.51
C LEU A 55 -5.33 18.96 3.63
N ALA A 56 -5.64 17.66 3.64
CA ALA A 56 -4.96 16.70 2.79
C ALA A 56 -5.17 17.01 1.31
N ASN A 57 -6.39 17.37 0.90
CA ASN A 57 -6.70 17.76 -0.47
C ASN A 57 -5.92 19.01 -0.89
N GLN A 58 -5.89 20.06 -0.06
CA GLN A 58 -5.11 21.27 -0.33
C GLN A 58 -3.62 20.97 -0.52
N ILE A 59 -3.06 20.06 0.26
CA ILE A 59 -1.65 19.68 0.12
C ILE A 59 -1.39 18.96 -1.19
N VAL A 60 -2.25 18.02 -1.58
CA VAL A 60 -2.03 17.23 -2.79
C VAL A 60 -2.40 17.93 -4.09
N GLU A 61 -3.27 18.95 -4.05
CA GLU A 61 -3.52 19.83 -5.20
C GLU A 61 -2.27 20.58 -5.64
N ASN A 62 -1.33 20.82 -4.72
CA ASN A 62 -0.03 21.43 -4.99
C ASN A 62 1.05 20.41 -5.37
N ILE A 63 0.68 19.20 -5.81
CA ILE A 63 1.62 18.18 -6.25
C ILE A 63 1.27 17.79 -7.69
N ASP A 64 2.11 18.17 -8.64
CA ASP A 64 1.83 18.09 -10.09
C ASP A 64 1.43 16.68 -10.55
N GLU A 65 2.03 15.64 -9.97
CA GLU A 65 1.77 14.25 -10.34
C GLU A 65 0.46 13.67 -9.76
N ILE A 66 -0.28 14.43 -8.94
CA ILE A 66 -1.50 13.97 -8.28
C ILE A 66 -2.73 14.67 -8.87
N ASP A 67 -3.49 13.93 -9.68
CA ASP A 67 -4.82 14.32 -10.13
C ASP A 67 -5.87 13.73 -9.18
N LEU A 68 -6.48 14.57 -8.34
CA LEU A 68 -7.51 14.18 -7.37
C LEU A 68 -8.66 13.38 -7.99
N ARG A 69 -9.00 13.61 -9.26
CA ARG A 69 -10.10 12.91 -9.95
C ARG A 69 -9.73 11.48 -10.34
N LYS A 70 -8.44 11.18 -10.42
CA LYS A 70 -7.89 9.89 -10.84
C LYS A 70 -7.19 9.15 -9.71
N THR A 71 -7.16 9.73 -8.51
CA THR A 71 -6.44 9.15 -7.38
C THR A 71 -7.37 8.82 -6.22
N ALA A 72 -7.20 7.65 -5.63
CA ALA A 72 -7.79 7.30 -4.35
C ALA A 72 -6.80 7.54 -3.21
N ARG A 73 -7.29 8.01 -2.08
CA ARG A 73 -6.48 8.23 -0.88
C ARG A 73 -6.64 7.07 0.11
N SER A 74 -5.55 6.66 0.74
CA SER A 74 -5.61 5.76 1.91
C SER A 74 -6.18 6.47 3.15
N ALA A 75 -6.33 5.72 4.24
CA ALA A 75 -6.50 6.34 5.56
C ALA A 75 -5.31 7.25 5.91
N ILE A 76 -5.58 8.26 6.73
CA ILE A 76 -4.55 9.11 7.33
C ILE A 76 -4.00 8.41 8.57
N PHE A 77 -2.68 8.39 8.69
CA PHE A 77 -1.98 7.90 9.85
C PHE A 77 -1.29 9.05 10.56
N GLU A 78 -1.49 9.16 11.86
CA GLU A 78 -0.71 10.04 12.74
C GLU A 78 0.59 9.34 13.12
N THR A 79 1.67 10.11 13.09
CA THR A 79 3.05 9.64 13.25
C THR A 79 3.77 10.54 14.24
N SER A 80 5.01 10.20 14.62
CA SER A 80 5.81 11.05 15.51
C SER A 80 6.12 12.44 14.93
N TYR A 81 6.22 12.56 13.60
CA TYR A 81 6.55 13.81 12.91
C TYR A 81 5.33 14.64 12.48
N GLY A 82 4.12 14.05 12.47
CA GLY A 82 2.93 14.68 11.90
C GLY A 82 2.02 13.61 11.29
N PHE A 83 1.64 13.78 10.03
CA PHE A 83 0.70 12.87 9.36
C PHE A 83 1.29 12.27 8.09
N ARG A 84 0.80 11.09 7.73
CA ARG A 84 1.10 10.46 6.45
C ARG A 84 -0.13 9.81 5.84
N TRP A 85 -0.17 9.79 4.51
CA TRP A 85 -1.14 9.01 3.75
C TRP A 85 -0.54 8.62 2.40
N LYS A 86 -1.27 7.77 1.66
CA LYS A 86 -0.92 7.37 0.31
C LYS A 86 -1.98 7.87 -0.66
N MET A 87 -1.53 8.36 -1.81
CA MET A 87 -2.34 8.64 -2.99
C MET A 87 -2.04 7.54 -4.01
N VAL A 88 -3.08 6.86 -4.49
CA VAL A 88 -2.98 5.77 -5.46
C VAL A 88 -3.66 6.22 -6.73
N ASN A 89 -2.91 6.36 -7.82
CA ASN A 89 -3.47 6.64 -9.12
C ASN A 89 -4.22 5.39 -9.63
N LEU A 90 -5.52 5.52 -9.85
CA LEU A 90 -6.41 4.41 -10.21
C LEU A 90 -6.19 3.90 -11.63
N HIS A 91 -5.57 4.70 -12.49
CA HIS A 91 -5.30 4.33 -13.88
C HIS A 91 -3.95 3.61 -14.03
N THR A 92 -2.92 4.12 -13.34
CA THR A 92 -1.53 3.64 -13.48
C THR A 92 -1.07 2.73 -12.34
N GLY A 93 -1.83 2.68 -11.24
CA GLY A 93 -1.42 1.98 -10.01
C GLY A 93 -0.28 2.68 -9.25
N LYS A 94 0.22 3.82 -9.73
CA LYS A 94 1.32 4.55 -9.11
C LYS A 94 0.93 5.04 -7.73
N ILE A 95 1.77 4.76 -6.73
CA ILE A 95 1.55 5.14 -5.33
C ILE A 95 2.50 6.27 -4.95
N ILE A 96 1.93 7.36 -4.43
CA ILE A 96 2.65 8.48 -3.86
C ILE A 96 2.40 8.50 -2.35
N ILE A 97 3.47 8.47 -1.57
CA ILE A 97 3.44 8.60 -0.10
C ILE A 97 3.64 10.07 0.23
N VAL A 98 2.65 10.66 0.89
CA VAL A 98 2.68 12.05 1.34
C VAL A 98 2.93 12.08 2.85
N LYS A 99 3.86 12.92 3.27
CA LYS A 99 4.21 13.18 4.66
C LYS A 99 4.13 14.66 4.94
N VAL A 100 3.43 15.02 6.00
CA VAL A 100 3.30 16.41 6.48
C VAL A 100 3.67 16.50 7.95
N ASP A 101 4.07 17.68 8.40
CA ASP A 101 4.31 17.95 9.82
C ASP A 101 2.99 18.10 10.60
N LYS A 102 3.08 18.35 11.90
CA LYS A 102 1.89 18.55 12.76
C LYS A 102 1.07 19.80 12.40
N ASN A 103 1.68 20.74 11.68
CA ASN A 103 1.06 21.97 11.19
C ASN A 103 0.61 21.84 9.72
N PHE A 104 0.59 20.61 9.18
CA PHE A 104 0.23 20.31 7.79
C PHE A 104 1.17 20.89 6.72
N HIS A 105 2.41 21.28 7.05
CA HIS A 105 3.40 21.60 6.02
C HIS A 105 3.95 20.34 5.36
N LEU A 106 4.09 20.35 4.03
CA LEU A 106 4.63 19.24 3.28
C LEU A 106 6.10 18.96 3.66
N ILE A 107 6.36 17.79 4.25
CA ILE A 107 7.71 17.30 4.52
C ILE A 107 8.26 16.58 3.29
N SER A 108 7.45 15.70 2.69
CA SER A 108 7.85 14.99 1.48
C SER A 108 6.66 14.37 0.76
N ALA A 109 6.71 14.40 -0.57
CA ALA A 109 5.93 13.54 -1.45
C ALA A 109 6.89 12.66 -2.26
N ARG A 110 6.71 11.33 -2.19
CA ARG A 110 7.59 10.38 -2.87
C ARG A 110 6.80 9.26 -3.51
N ASN A 111 7.28 8.79 -4.64
CA ASN A 111 6.78 7.57 -5.25
C ASN A 111 7.19 6.34 -4.41
N SER A 112 6.56 5.20 -4.66
CA SER A 112 6.92 3.92 -4.03
C SER A 112 8.39 3.53 -4.24
N ASP A 113 8.98 3.91 -5.38
CA ASP A 113 10.40 3.73 -5.71
C ASP A 113 11.35 4.75 -5.01
N LYS A 114 10.81 5.57 -4.10
CA LYS A 114 11.49 6.64 -3.34
C LYS A 114 11.92 7.87 -4.15
N SER A 115 11.65 7.91 -5.45
CA SER A 115 11.86 9.13 -6.25
C SER A 115 11.02 10.27 -5.70
N LYS A 116 11.60 11.49 -5.72
CA LYS A 116 10.87 12.70 -5.30
C LYS A 116 9.82 13.03 -6.36
N VAL A 117 8.65 13.41 -5.87
CA VAL A 117 7.58 13.95 -6.71
C VAL A 117 7.86 15.44 -6.91
N MET A 118 7.59 15.97 -8.09
CA MET A 118 7.74 17.39 -8.36
C MET A 118 6.72 18.18 -7.54
N ILE A 119 7.19 19.32 -7.04
CA ILE A 119 6.39 20.31 -6.33
C ILE A 119 6.57 21.59 -7.16
N PRO A 120 5.50 22.33 -7.46
CA PRO A 120 5.56 23.57 -8.22
C PRO A 120 6.44 24.64 -7.55
#